data_AF-A0A655DR54-F1
#
_entry.id   AF-A0A655DR54-F1
#
_cell.length_a   1.000
_cell.length_b   1.000
_cell.length_c   1.000
_cell.angle_alpha   90.00
_cell.angle_beta   90.00
_cell.angle_gamma   90.00
#
_symmetry.space_group_name_H-M   'P 1'
#
loop_
_entity.id
_entity.type
_entity.pdbx_description
1 polymer ?
#
loop_
_entity_poly.entity_id
_entity_poly.type
_entity_poly.pdbx_seq_one_letter_code
_entity_poly.pdbx_strand_id
1 'polypeptide(L)'
;MTRFVLDVMTSYGLNACPPLLVGVGVATSVETAALLSKKALMRPIGSHNENERAASLEKMLEDGINKIGLGPQGMSGNTSVMGVNIENTARHPSTIGVAVNVGCWSHRKGHIVFDKDLNYTITSHSGVNF
;
A
#
# COMPACT_ATOMS: atom_id res chain seq x y z
N MET A 1 5.14 -3.78 14.26
CA MET A 1 4.67 -3.44 12.90
C MET A 1 4.91 -1.98 12.57
N THR A 2 4.27 -1.01 13.23
CA THR A 2 4.39 0.43 12.92
C THR A 2 5.84 0.90 12.82
N ARG A 3 6.66 0.60 13.82
CA ARG A 3 8.10 0.91 13.81
C ARG A 3 8.81 0.33 12.59
N PHE A 4 8.58 -0.94 12.25
CA PHE A 4 9.17 -1.58 11.08
C PHE A 4 8.80 -0.86 9.77
N VAL A 5 7.53 -0.46 9.60
CA VAL A 5 7.10 0.30 8.41
C VAL A 5 7.83 1.64 8.34
N LEU A 6 7.89 2.38 9.46
CA LEU A 6 8.57 3.67 9.52
C LEU A 6 10.08 3.53 9.27
N ASP A 7 10.74 2.51 9.84
CA ASP A 7 12.16 2.23 9.62
C ASP A 7 12.45 1.96 8.12
N VAL A 8 11.58 1.23 7.42
CA VAL A 8 11.70 1.03 5.97
C VAL A 8 11.52 2.35 5.21
N MET A 9 10.55 3.18 5.60
CA MET A 9 10.31 4.47 4.95
C MET A 9 11.48 5.44 5.14
N THR A 10 12.08 5.50 6.32
CA THR A 10 13.25 6.36 6.58
C THR A 10 14.52 5.84 5.91
N SER A 11 14.67 4.52 5.76
CA SER A 11 15.91 3.93 5.21
C SER A 11 15.91 3.87 3.68
N TYR A 12 14.77 3.51 3.06
CA TYR A 12 14.68 3.23 1.63
C TYR A 12 13.60 4.04 0.90
N GLY A 13 12.67 4.68 1.62
CA GLY A 13 11.53 5.38 1.01
C GLY A 13 11.95 6.48 0.04
N LEU A 14 12.97 7.27 0.39
CA LEU A 14 13.50 8.35 -0.46
C LEU A 14 13.96 7.84 -1.84
N ASN A 15 14.58 6.65 -1.88
CA ASN A 15 15.13 6.06 -3.09
C ASN A 15 14.04 5.55 -4.06
N ALA A 16 12.79 5.48 -3.61
CA ALA A 16 11.66 4.98 -4.40
C ALA A 16 10.85 6.10 -5.08
N CYS A 17 11.44 7.28 -5.30
CA CYS A 17 10.80 8.43 -5.96
C CYS A 17 9.42 8.77 -5.38
N PRO A 18 9.34 9.25 -4.12
CA PRO A 18 8.08 9.68 -3.52
C PRO A 18 7.36 10.75 -4.37
N PRO A 19 6.02 10.91 -4.26
CA PRO A 19 5.15 10.31 -3.25
C PRO A 19 4.89 8.82 -3.48
N LEU A 20 4.91 8.03 -2.40
CA LEU A 20 4.78 6.58 -2.47
C LEU A 20 3.35 6.11 -2.19
N LEU A 21 2.91 5.06 -2.88
CA LEU A 21 1.83 4.21 -2.37
C LEU A 21 2.47 3.10 -1.54
N VAL A 22 2.08 2.96 -0.27
CA VAL A 22 2.68 1.96 0.63
C VAL A 22 1.70 0.82 0.86
N GLY A 23 2.07 -0.37 0.44
CA GLY A 23 1.33 -1.60 0.68
C GLY A 23 1.96 -2.38 1.82
N VAL A 24 1.19 -2.71 2.84
CA VAL A 24 1.64 -3.51 3.99
C VAL A 24 0.85 -4.79 4.09
N GLY A 25 1.54 -5.91 4.17
CA GLY A 25 0.95 -7.24 4.31
C GLY A 25 1.21 -7.80 5.71
N VAL A 26 0.19 -8.36 6.34
CA VAL A 26 0.30 -9.01 7.66
C VAL A 26 -0.25 -10.44 7.60
N ALA A 27 0.58 -11.43 7.88
CA ALA A 27 0.22 -12.85 7.76
C ALA A 27 0.97 -13.74 8.77
N THR A 28 0.73 -15.05 8.71
CA THR A 28 1.52 -16.06 9.46
C THR A 28 2.96 -16.15 8.99
N SER A 29 3.17 -16.13 7.66
CA SER A 29 4.47 -16.34 7.00
C SER A 29 4.89 -15.12 6.17
N VAL A 30 6.19 -14.97 5.90
CA VAL A 30 6.73 -13.82 5.16
C VAL A 30 6.31 -13.84 3.69
N GLU A 31 6.17 -15.02 3.09
CA GLU A 31 5.76 -15.21 1.69
C GLU A 31 4.33 -14.70 1.50
N THR A 32 3.44 -15.08 2.41
CA THR A 32 2.05 -14.63 2.39
C THR A 32 1.97 -13.13 2.68
N ALA A 33 2.77 -12.63 3.63
CA ALA A 33 2.83 -11.19 3.91
C ALA A 33 3.31 -10.41 2.68
N ALA A 34 4.32 -10.88 1.96
CA ALA A 34 4.83 -10.26 0.74
C ALA A 34 3.82 -10.26 -0.41
N LEU A 35 3.04 -11.34 -0.54
CA LEU A 35 1.94 -11.39 -1.50
C LEU A 35 0.87 -10.35 -1.16
N LEU A 36 0.48 -10.27 0.12
CA LEU A 36 -0.54 -9.33 0.60
C LEU A 36 -0.07 -7.87 0.49
N SER A 37 1.18 -7.55 0.79
CA SER A 37 1.72 -6.18 0.62
C SER A 37 1.69 -5.75 -0.85
N LYS A 38 1.98 -6.67 -1.79
CA LYS A 38 1.84 -6.38 -3.23
C LYS A 38 0.38 -6.23 -3.64
N LYS A 39 -0.53 -7.07 -3.13
CA LYS A 39 -1.97 -6.96 -3.36
C LYS A 39 -2.52 -5.62 -2.85
N ALA A 40 -2.04 -5.14 -1.71
CA ALA A 40 -2.43 -3.85 -1.15
C ALA A 40 -2.18 -2.67 -2.13
N LEU A 41 -1.08 -2.71 -2.91
CA LEU A 41 -0.78 -1.70 -3.93
C LEU A 41 -1.75 -1.70 -5.12
N MET A 42 -2.50 -2.80 -5.31
CA MET A 42 -3.47 -2.92 -6.40
C MET A 42 -4.81 -2.25 -6.07
N ARG A 43 -5.07 -1.93 -4.80
CA ARG A 43 -6.30 -1.24 -4.37
C ARG A 43 -6.46 0.14 -5.02
N PRO A 44 -7.70 0.60 -5.28
CA PRO A 44 -7.94 1.95 -5.77
C PRO A 44 -7.30 3.00 -4.86
N ILE A 45 -6.69 4.03 -5.45
CA ILE A 45 -6.09 5.13 -4.68
C ILE A 45 -7.21 5.84 -3.91
N GLY A 46 -6.99 6.13 -2.63
CA GLY A 46 -8.01 6.70 -1.74
C GLY A 46 -8.99 5.69 -1.15
N SER A 47 -8.87 4.40 -1.47
CA SER A 47 -9.65 3.36 -0.77
C SER A 47 -9.08 3.04 0.61
N HIS A 48 -9.94 2.69 1.55
CA HIS A 48 -9.60 2.29 2.91
C HIS A 48 -10.07 0.87 3.21
N ASN A 49 -9.43 0.23 4.19
CA ASN A 49 -9.80 -1.13 4.57
C ASN A 49 -11.22 -1.13 5.19
N GLU A 50 -12.03 -2.14 4.89
CA GLU A 50 -13.38 -2.27 5.48
C GLU A 50 -13.34 -2.50 7.00
N ASN A 51 -12.24 -3.06 7.50
CA ASN A 51 -12.02 -3.22 8.93
C ASN A 51 -11.55 -1.90 9.57
N GLU A 52 -12.33 -1.35 10.48
CA GLU A 52 -12.05 -0.07 11.16
C GLU A 52 -10.68 -0.01 11.86
N ARG A 53 -10.21 -1.13 12.42
CA ARG A 53 -8.88 -1.20 13.08
C ARG A 53 -7.75 -1.16 12.06
N ALA A 54 -7.93 -1.81 10.91
CA ALA A 54 -6.97 -1.74 9.82
C ALA A 54 -6.97 -0.35 9.18
N ALA A 55 -8.14 0.25 8.93
CA ALA A 55 -8.27 1.59 8.36
C ALA A 55 -7.66 2.67 9.27
N SER A 56 -7.87 2.59 10.59
CA SER A 56 -7.24 3.50 11.54
C SER A 56 -5.71 3.35 11.56
N LEU A 57 -5.19 2.13 11.38
CA LEU A 57 -3.75 1.91 11.25
C LEU A 57 -3.19 2.39 9.91
N GLU A 58 -3.92 2.22 8.80
CA GLU A 58 -3.60 2.81 7.49
C GLU A 58 -3.43 4.33 7.65
N LYS A 59 -4.41 5.00 8.29
CA LYS A 59 -4.37 6.45 8.49
C LYS A 59 -3.24 6.88 9.42
N MET A 60 -3.03 6.18 10.52
CA MET A 60 -1.94 6.46 11.45
C MET A 60 -0.56 6.35 10.78
N LEU A 61 -0.37 5.35 9.92
CA LEU A 61 0.88 5.19 9.16
C LEU A 61 1.03 6.29 8.11
N GLU A 62 -0.02 6.62 7.37
CA GLU A 62 -0.01 7.70 6.39
C GLU A 62 0.39 9.03 7.04
N ASP A 63 -0.25 9.39 8.15
CA ASP A 63 0.04 10.61 8.89
C ASP A 63 1.45 10.58 9.49
N GLY A 64 1.88 9.43 10.00
CA GLY A 64 3.23 9.22 10.52
C GLY A 64 4.31 9.41 9.46
N ILE A 65 4.12 8.85 8.27
CA ILE A 65 5.08 8.96 7.16
C ILE A 65 5.11 10.39 6.61
N ASN A 66 3.95 11.02 6.44
CA ASN A 66 3.89 12.42 5.99
C ASN A 66 4.57 13.37 6.99
N LYS A 67 4.50 13.08 8.30
CA LYS A 67 5.22 13.84 9.34
C LYS A 67 6.75 13.67 9.32
N ILE A 68 7.29 12.61 8.71
CA ILE A 68 8.74 12.48 8.49
C ILE A 68 9.24 13.62 7.59
N GLY A 69 8.39 14.08 6.67
CA GLY A 69 8.69 15.22 5.80
C GLY A 69 9.63 14.88 4.64
N LEU A 70 9.59 13.65 4.10
CA LEU A 70 10.37 13.29 2.90
C LEU A 70 9.99 14.18 1.71
N GLY A 71 8.68 14.40 1.52
CA GLY A 71 8.13 15.17 0.41
C GLY A 71 8.30 14.50 -0.96
N PRO A 72 7.70 15.07 -2.02
CA PRO A 72 7.86 14.58 -3.39
C PRO A 72 9.34 14.59 -3.80
N GLN A 73 9.81 13.49 -4.39
CA GLN A 73 11.20 13.27 -4.80
C GLN A 73 12.26 13.48 -3.70
N GLY A 74 11.85 13.52 -2.42
CA GLY A 74 12.78 13.83 -1.34
C GLY A 74 13.05 15.32 -1.13
N MET A 75 12.30 16.20 -1.78
CA MET A 75 12.49 17.66 -1.73
C MET A 75 11.89 18.31 -0.48
N SER A 76 11.57 17.51 0.55
CA SER A 76 10.88 17.93 1.76
C SER A 76 9.44 18.41 1.52
N GLY A 77 8.62 18.43 2.58
CA GLY A 77 7.23 18.89 2.53
C GLY A 77 6.23 17.84 3.01
N ASN A 78 4.94 18.13 2.80
CA ASN A 78 3.85 17.47 3.53
C ASN A 78 3.28 16.22 2.86
N THR A 79 3.66 15.92 1.62
CA THR A 79 3.09 14.82 0.81
C THR A 79 4.16 13.81 0.42
N SER A 80 4.51 12.95 1.37
CA SER A 80 5.50 11.87 1.19
C SER A 80 4.86 10.59 0.63
N VAL A 81 3.56 10.40 0.86
CA VAL A 81 2.80 9.24 0.40
C VAL A 81 1.49 9.66 -0.29
N MET A 82 1.07 8.87 -1.28
CA MET A 82 -0.27 8.93 -1.88
C MET A 82 -1.32 8.18 -1.05
N GLY A 83 -0.86 7.28 -0.17
CA GLY A 83 -1.71 6.49 0.71
C GLY A 83 -0.98 5.28 1.28
N VAL A 84 -1.56 4.70 2.33
CA VAL A 84 -1.11 3.43 2.92
C VAL A 84 -2.26 2.45 2.89
N ASN A 85 -2.02 1.25 2.36
CA ASN A 85 -3.01 0.18 2.28
C ASN A 85 -2.49 -1.05 3.03
N ILE A 86 -3.33 -1.62 3.89
CA ILE A 86 -3.03 -2.81 4.67
C ILE A 86 -3.92 -3.96 4.19
N GLU A 87 -3.30 -5.09 3.89
CA GLU A 87 -3.97 -6.37 3.67
C GLU A 87 -3.49 -7.37 4.74
N ASN A 88 -4.42 -8.08 5.37
CA ASN A 88 -4.09 -9.03 6.41
C ASN A 88 -4.85 -10.34 6.26
N THR A 89 -4.31 -11.40 6.86
CA THR A 89 -4.97 -12.69 7.02
C THR A 89 -4.86 -13.17 8.46
N ALA A 90 -5.54 -14.27 8.77
CA ALA A 90 -5.40 -14.94 10.05
C ALA A 90 -3.94 -15.37 10.27
N ARG A 91 -3.49 -15.36 11.52
CA ARG A 91 -2.15 -15.81 11.90
C ARG A 91 -2.15 -16.67 13.13
N HIS A 92 -1.16 -17.56 13.22
CA HIS A 92 -0.87 -18.23 14.48
C HIS A 92 -0.37 -17.22 15.52
N PRO A 93 -0.80 -17.28 16.81
CA PRO A 93 -0.42 -16.29 17.82
C PRO A 93 1.10 -16.14 18.01
N SER A 94 1.86 -17.24 17.85
CA SER A 94 3.32 -17.26 18.04
C SER A 94 4.13 -16.70 16.87
N THR A 95 3.52 -16.45 15.70
CA THR A 95 4.23 -15.94 14.52
C THR A 95 3.54 -14.72 13.94
N ILE A 96 4.35 -13.82 13.36
CA ILE A 96 3.84 -12.68 12.60
C ILE A 96 4.81 -12.36 11.46
N GLY A 97 4.36 -12.61 10.23
CA GLY A 97 4.99 -12.13 9.01
C GLY A 97 4.46 -10.74 8.68
N VAL A 98 5.37 -9.80 8.45
CA VAL A 98 5.04 -8.45 7.97
C VAL A 98 5.92 -8.13 6.77
N ALA A 99 5.33 -7.62 5.70
CA ALA A 99 6.06 -7.17 4.53
C ALA A 99 5.58 -5.77 4.11
N VAL A 100 6.48 -5.00 3.50
CA VAL A 100 6.22 -3.66 2.99
C VAL A 100 6.65 -3.62 1.53
N ASN A 101 5.73 -3.24 0.66
CA ASN A 101 6.01 -2.94 -0.74
C ASN A 101 5.63 -1.50 -1.03
N VAL A 102 6.39 -0.85 -1.90
CA VAL A 102 6.12 0.53 -2.31
C VAL A 102 5.87 0.59 -3.81
N GLY A 103 4.89 1.40 -4.21
CA GLY A 103 4.73 1.91 -5.57
C GLY A 103 5.25 3.34 -5.61
N CYS A 104 6.17 3.63 -6.52
CA CYS A 104 6.66 5.01 -6.74
C CYS A 104 5.59 5.87 -7.42
N TRP A 105 5.90 7.15 -7.64
CA TRP A 105 5.01 8.06 -8.39
C TRP A 105 4.61 7.52 -9.79
N SER A 106 5.49 6.74 -10.44
CA SER A 106 5.19 6.01 -11.69
C SER A 106 4.49 4.68 -11.40
N HIS A 107 3.38 4.73 -10.65
CA HIS A 107 2.62 3.56 -10.23
C HIS A 107 1.83 2.93 -11.40
N ARG A 108 2.54 2.18 -12.23
CA ARG A 108 1.99 1.52 -13.42
C ARG A 108 1.30 0.21 -13.04
N LYS A 109 -0.03 0.19 -13.08
CA LYS A 109 -0.85 -1.01 -12.85
C LYS A 109 -2.12 -0.98 -13.69
N GLY A 110 -2.61 -2.12 -14.15
CA GLY A 110 -3.93 -2.25 -14.76
C GLY A 110 -4.73 -3.32 -14.03
N HIS A 111 -6.01 -3.07 -13.77
CA HIS A 111 -6.92 -4.02 -13.15
C HIS A 111 -8.25 -4.04 -13.89
N ILE A 112 -8.59 -5.23 -14.40
CA ILE A 112 -9.81 -5.53 -15.15
C ILE A 112 -10.49 -6.69 -14.44
N VAL A 113 -11.78 -6.55 -14.19
CA VAL A 113 -12.62 -7.59 -13.61
C VAL A 113 -13.57 -8.08 -14.69
N PHE A 114 -13.62 -9.39 -14.91
CA PHE A 114 -14.56 -10.03 -15.82
C PHE A 114 -15.66 -10.73 -15.00
N ASP A 115 -16.90 -10.59 -15.44
CA ASP A 115 -18.01 -11.38 -14.89
C ASP A 115 -18.21 -12.71 -15.63
N LYS A 116 -19.19 -13.50 -15.18
CA LYS A 116 -19.53 -14.80 -15.78
C LYS A 116 -20.04 -14.72 -17.23
N ASP A 117 -20.51 -13.54 -17.64
CA ASP A 117 -21.07 -13.27 -18.95
C ASP A 117 -20.04 -12.57 -19.87
N LEU A 118 -18.77 -12.52 -19.45
CA LEU A 118 -17.64 -11.87 -20.13
C LEU A 118 -17.76 -10.35 -20.26
N ASN A 119 -18.63 -9.69 -19.48
CA ASN A 119 -18.56 -8.25 -19.36
C ASN A 119 -17.32 -7.87 -18.55
N TYR A 120 -16.72 -6.72 -18.86
CA TYR A 120 -15.52 -6.25 -18.18
C TYR A 120 -15.75 -4.92 -17.46
N THR A 121 -15.06 -4.73 -16.34
CA THR A 121 -14.97 -3.45 -15.63
C THR A 121 -13.51 -3.12 -15.36
N ILE A 122 -13.07 -1.95 -15.84
CA ILE A 122 -11.73 -1.43 -15.54
C ILE A 122 -11.83 -0.58 -14.28
N THR A 123 -11.17 -1.01 -13.21
CA THR A 123 -11.23 -0.35 -11.89
C THR A 123 -10.07 0.61 -11.65
N SER A 124 -9.12 0.68 -12.58
CA SER A 124 -7.83 1.38 -12.42
C SER A 124 -7.70 2.65 -13.25
N HIS A 125 -8.34 2.70 -14.41
CA HIS A 125 -8.22 3.81 -15.37
C HIS A 125 -9.56 4.05 -16.09
N SER A 126 -9.77 5.29 -16.51
CA SER A 126 -10.89 5.71 -17.35
C SER A 126 -10.44 5.91 -18.81
N GLY A 127 -11.37 5.85 -19.76
CA GLY A 127 -11.13 6.23 -21.16
C GLY A 127 -10.36 5.20 -21.99
N VAL A 128 -10.25 3.96 -21.54
CA VAL A 128 -9.70 2.85 -22.33
C VAL A 128 -10.78 2.36 -23.28
N ASN A 129 -10.54 2.49 -24.59
CA ASN A 129 -11.40 1.93 -25.63
C ASN A 129 -10.71 0.68 -26.21
N PHE A 130 -11.47 -0.41 -26.37
CA PHE A 130 -11.03 -1.64 -27.03
C PHE A 130 -11.65 -1.75 -28.42
#